data_AF-A0A559PSX6-F1
#
_entry.id   AF-A0A559PSX6-F1
#
_cell.length_a   1.000
_cell.length_b   1.000
_cell.length_c   1.000
_cell.angle_alpha   90.00
_cell.angle_beta   90.00
_cell.angle_gamma   90.00
#
_symmetry.space_group_name_H-M   'P 1'
#
loop_
_entity.id
_entity.type
_entity.pdbx_description
1 polymer ?
#
loop_
_entity_poly.entity_id
_entity_poly.type
_entity_poly.pdbx_seq_one_letter_code
_entity_poly.pdbx_strand_id
1 'polypeptide(L)' 'MKTLEYYKAILKKVEFDEILLKKELEKAIRHTTCSQQPELLQWCKEELGFKFGNIASIYMEAKNCALPNPKNINPG' A
#
# COMPACT_ATOMS: atom_id res chain seq x y z
N MET A 1 -6.79 -12.25 -9.11
CA MET A 1 -5.48 -11.82 -8.53
C MET A 1 -5.68 -11.49 -7.06
N LYS A 2 -4.74 -11.84 -6.19
CA LYS A 2 -4.73 -11.38 -4.80
C LYS A 2 -4.53 -9.84 -4.80
N THR A 3 -5.26 -9.12 -3.94
CA THR A 3 -5.24 -7.65 -3.85
C THR A 3 -3.82 -7.07 -3.78
N LEU A 4 -2.92 -7.70 -3.01
CA LEU A 4 -1.54 -7.28 -2.86
C LEU A 4 -0.74 -7.38 -4.17
N GLU A 5 -0.81 -8.51 -4.88
CA GLU A 5 -0.10 -8.71 -6.15
C GLU A 5 -0.55 -7.73 -7.24
N TYR A 6 -1.85 -7.42 -7.26
CA TYR A 6 -2.38 -6.37 -8.14
C TYR A 6 -1.71 -5.03 -7.86
N TYR A 7 -1.62 -4.60 -6.60
CA TYR A 7 -0.98 -3.33 -6.25
C TYR A 7 0.52 -3.32 -6.53
N LYS A 8 1.26 -4.41 -6.24
CA LYS A 8 2.69 -4.51 -6.61
C LYS A 8 2.89 -4.29 -8.11
N ALA A 9 2.07 -4.92 -8.96
CA ALA A 9 2.15 -4.76 -10.41
C ALA A 9 1.88 -3.31 -10.87
N ILE A 10 0.88 -2.63 -10.28
CA ILE A 10 0.61 -1.22 -10.57
C ILE A 10 1.76 -0.33 -10.13
N LEU A 11 2.28 -0.51 -8.91
CA LEU A 11 3.39 0.28 -8.38
C LEU A 11 4.63 0.15 -9.24
N LYS A 12 4.98 -1.07 -9.66
CA LYS A 12 6.08 -1.32 -10.60
C LYS A 12 5.84 -0.60 -11.93
N LYS A 13 4.63 -0.72 -12.48
CA LYS A 13 4.29 -0.10 -13.76
C LYS A 13 4.42 1.43 -13.74
N VAL A 14 4.15 2.09 -12.62
CA VAL A 14 4.19 3.56 -12.50
C VAL A 14 5.46 4.09 -11.86
N GLU A 15 6.46 3.25 -11.61
CA GLU A 15 7.64 3.63 -10.80
C GLU A 15 8.47 4.77 -11.43
N PHE A 16 8.34 4.98 -12.74
CA PHE A 16 9.02 6.05 -13.47
C PHE A 16 8.46 7.46 -13.22
N ASP A 17 7.25 7.57 -12.65
CA ASP A 17 6.60 8.84 -12.34
C ASP A 17 6.37 8.94 -10.83
N GLU A 18 7.22 9.72 -10.15
CA GLU A 18 7.20 9.85 -8.70
C GLU A 18 5.85 10.35 -8.15
N ILE A 19 5.18 11.26 -8.86
CA ILE A 19 3.90 11.83 -8.43
C ILE A 19 2.80 10.77 -8.53
N LEU A 20 2.79 10.01 -9.64
CA LEU A 20 1.83 8.93 -9.83
C LEU A 20 2.11 7.75 -8.88
N LEU A 21 3.37 7.38 -8.70
CA LEU A 21 3.80 6.32 -7.79
C LEU A 21 3.34 6.60 -6.36
N LYS A 22 3.51 7.84 -5.87
CA LYS A 22 3.03 8.23 -4.55
C LYS A 22 1.51 8.05 -4.41
N LYS A 23 0.74 8.49 -5.41
CA LYS A 23 -0.73 8.36 -5.42
C LYS A 23 -1.18 6.89 -5.41
N GLU A 24 -0.53 6.05 -6.20
CA GLU A 24 -0.85 4.61 -6.24
C GLU A 24 -0.39 3.88 -4.98
N LEU A 25 0.72 4.28 -4.36
CA LEU A 25 1.19 3.76 -3.08
C LEU A 25 0.17 4.03 -1.96
N GLU A 26 -0.36 5.26 -1.89
CA GLU A 26 -1.42 5.59 -0.94
C GLU A 26 -2.70 4.75 -1.18
N LYS A 27 -3.02 4.42 -2.45
CA LYS A 27 -4.15 3.53 -2.77
C LYS A 27 -3.87 2.08 -2.35
N ALA A 28 -2.66 1.59 -2.58
CA ALA A 28 -2.25 0.25 -2.17
C ALA A 28 -2.33 0.08 -0.65
N ILE A 29 -1.83 1.05 0.12
CA ILE A 29 -1.85 1.01 1.59
C ILE A 29 -3.29 1.06 2.12
N ARG A 30 -4.17 1.85 1.50
CA ARG A 30 -5.59 1.91 1.87
C ARG A 30 -6.34 0.60 1.63
N HIS A 31 -6.04 -0.10 0.55
CA HIS A 31 -6.79 -1.29 0.14
C HIS A 31 -6.16 -2.63 0.53
N THR A 32 -4.91 -2.62 1.01
CA THR A 32 -4.30 -3.79 1.64
C THR A 32 -4.77 -3.96 3.08
N THR A 33 -4.90 -5.21 3.53
CA THR A 33 -5.20 -5.54 4.93
C THR A 33 -3.95 -5.37 5.79
N CYS A 34 -4.13 -5.32 7.11
CA CYS A 34 -3.00 -5.24 8.05
C CYS A 34 -2.07 -6.46 7.97
N SER A 35 -2.62 -7.63 7.61
CA SER A 35 -1.81 -8.83 7.32
C SER A 35 -1.00 -8.72 6.02
N GLN A 36 -1.39 -7.87 5.08
CA GLN A 36 -0.70 -7.66 3.79
C GLN A 36 0.32 -6.51 3.84
N GLN A 37 0.19 -5.59 4.80
CA GLN A 37 1.04 -4.42 4.90
C GLN A 37 2.52 -4.73 5.17
N PRO A 38 2.89 -5.69 6.04
CA PRO A 38 4.30 -6.06 6.21
C PRO A 38 4.95 -6.51 4.90
N GLU A 39 4.24 -7.32 4.11
CA GLU A 39 4.70 -7.79 2.81
C GLU A 39 4.80 -6.65 1.79
N LEU A 40 3.81 -5.74 1.76
CA LEU A 40 3.86 -4.56 0.89
C LEU A 40 5.02 -3.63 1.25
N LEU A 41 5.26 -3.39 2.55
CA LEU A 41 6.35 -2.52 3.03
C LEU A 41 7.71 -3.07 2.63
N GLN A 42 7.91 -4.37 2.84
CA GLN A 42 9.13 -5.06 2.47
C GLN A 42 9.38 -4.95 0.96
N TRP A 43 8.35 -5.23 0.16
CA TRP A 43 8.42 -5.08 -1.28
C TRP A 43 8.75 -3.65 -1.73
N CYS A 44 8.17 -2.61 -1.11
CA CYS A 44 8.49 -1.22 -1.44
C CYS A 44 9.97 -0.88 -1.15
N LYS A 45 10.57 -1.43 -0.10
CA LYS A 45 11.99 -1.21 0.22
C LYS A 45 12.91 -1.87 -0.82
N GLU A 46 12.56 -3.07 -1.28
CA GLU A 46 13.34 -3.83 -2.25
C GLU A 46 13.19 -3.29 -3.68
N GLU A 47 11.96 -3.01 -4.12
CA GLU A 47 11.68 -2.71 -5.52
C GLU A 47 11.62 -1.23 -5.86
N LEU A 48 11.22 -0.37 -4.92
CA LEU A 48 11.08 1.08 -5.13
C LEU A 48 12.18 1.89 -4.42
N GLY A 49 13.01 1.21 -3.62
CA GLY A 49 14.11 1.80 -2.87
C GLY A 49 13.72 2.49 -1.56
N PHE A 50 14.75 2.97 -0.86
CA PHE A 50 14.63 3.48 0.51
C PHE A 50 13.63 4.64 0.66
N LYS A 51 13.60 5.57 -0.29
CA LYS A 51 12.68 6.73 -0.27
C LYS A 51 11.22 6.30 -0.18
N PHE A 52 10.78 5.41 -1.06
CA PHE A 52 9.39 4.95 -1.09
C PHE A 52 9.07 3.93 0.00
N GLY A 53 10.05 3.12 0.42
CA GLY A 53 9.94 2.32 1.63
C GLY A 53 9.66 3.15 2.89
N ASN A 54 10.34 4.29 3.05
CA ASN A 54 10.10 5.20 4.18
C ASN A 54 8.72 5.87 4.12
N ILE A 55 8.32 6.33 2.92
CA ILE A 55 6.98 6.89 2.70
C ILE A 55 5.89 5.86 3.04
N ALA A 56 6.06 4.60 2.62
CA ALA A 56 5.14 3.52 2.94
C ALA A 56 5.01 3.29 4.45
N SER A 57 6.13 3.28 5.19
CA SER A 57 6.14 3.16 6.66
C SER A 57 5.27 4.22 7.31
N ILE A 58 5.51 5.49 7.00
CA ILE A 58 4.78 6.64 7.58
C ILE A 58 3.27 6.50 7.34
N TYR A 59 2.86 6.16 6.12
CA TYR A 59 1.44 5.99 5.79
C TYR A 59 0.80 4.78 6.48
N MET A 60 1.56 3.71 6.69
CA MET A 60 1.07 2.52 7.41
C MET A 60 0.95 2.77 8.92
N GLU A 61 1.89 3.51 9.52
CA GLU A 61 1.83 3.92 10.93
C GLU A 61 0.63 4.84 11.21
N ALA A 62 0.28 5.72 10.26
CA ALA A 62 -0.91 6.55 10.35
C ALA A 62 -2.23 5.76 10.20
N LYS A 63 -2.17 4.57 9.59
CA LYS A 63 -3.34 3.70 9.46
C LYS A 63 -3.50 2.88 10.74
N ASN A 64 -4.35 3.35 11.66
CA ASN A 64 -4.70 2.56 12.83
C ASN A 64 -5.48 1.30 12.40
N CYS A 65 -4.75 0.18 12.30
CA CYS A 65 -5.27 -1.14 11.92
C CYS A 65 -6.36 -1.69 12.85
N ALA A 66 -6.60 -1.04 13.99
CA ALA A 66 -7.67 -1.38 14.92
C ALA A 66 -9.07 -0.96 14.43
N LEU A 67 -9.19 -0.08 13.42
CA LEU A 67 -10.49 0.34 12.90
C LEU A 67 -10.85 -0.46 11.64
N PRO A 68 -12.00 -1.17 11.61
CA PRO A 68 -12.44 -1.87 10.42
C PRO A 68 -12.60 -0.88 9.27
N ASN A 69 -12.11 -1.28 8.09
CA ASN A 69 -12.28 -0.52 6.86
C ASN A 69 -13.76 -0.18 6.66
N PRO A 70 -14.15 1.11 6.51
CA PRO A 70 -15.56 1.49 6.39
C PRO A 70 -16.26 0.88 5.17
N LYS A 71 -15.52 0.31 4.20
CA LYS A 71 -16.09 -0.47 3.09
C LYS A 71 -16.49 -1.91 3.42
N ASN A 72 -16.21 -2.41 4.63
CA ASN A 72 -16.63 -3.73 5.12
C ASN A 72 -17.84 -3.68 6.07
N ILE A 73 -18.47 -2.52 6.23
CA ILE A 73 -19.76 -2.44 6.92
C ILE A 73 -20.82 -2.91 5.91
N ASN A 74 -21.24 -4.17 6.01
CA ASN A 74 -22.49 -4.61 5.39
C ASN A 74 -23.63 -3.80 6.03
N PRO A 75 -24.42 -3.02 5.27
CA PRO A 75 -25.71 -2.57 5.78
C PRO A 75 -26.61 -3.81 5.80
N GLY A 76 -26.74 -4.40 6.99
CA GLY A 76 -27.78 -5.39 7.27
C GLY A 76 -29.17 -4.77 7.16
#